data_AF-A0A5D0QNE7-F1
#
_entry.id   AF-A0A5D0QNE7-F1
#
_cell.length_a   1.000
_cell.length_b   1.000
_cell.length_c   1.000
_cell.angle_alpha   90.00
_cell.angle_beta   90.00
_cell.angle_gamma   90.00
#
_symmetry.space_group_name_H-M   'P 1'
#
loop_
_entity.id
_entity.type
_entity.pdbx_description
1 polymer ?
#
loop_
_entity_poly.entity_id
_entity_poly.type
_entity_poly.pdbx_seq_one_letter_code
_entity_poly.pdbx_strand_id
1 'polypeptide(L)'
;METPPHARITADIKQRVADGRLRPGERVPSTRQLARDWNVALATAAKALTLLAREGVVVAEPRVGTVVAERPGTPAKPRPGTTAEHELTRRRVIGAAIEIADAEGLSELTMRAVAGRLGAATMSLYRHVGGKDDLVMLMVDAAFAEFPLPAERPEGWRERLESSARVQWAAYRAHPWMAGATPLTRPVPSAALLQHSEFVLEALQATGLDAGTRMYVVILIYSFVQGVAAHIELEQQARAATGVTDEEWMTGQEEFLRGVKATSPAFAGVLDELGEFDMDLDRLFTFGLESLLDGLTKLIEPH
;
A
#
# COMPACT_ATOMS: atom_id res chain seq x y z
N MET A 1 -28.23 7.63 14.43
CA MET A 1 -26.99 7.56 13.62
C MET A 1 -26.61 8.99 13.27
N GLU A 2 -25.50 9.50 13.82
CA GLU A 2 -25.02 10.85 13.54
C GLU A 2 -24.58 10.98 12.07
N THR A 3 -24.98 12.07 11.41
CA THR A 3 -24.55 12.35 10.03
C THR A 3 -23.06 12.63 10.01
N PRO A 4 -22.26 11.94 9.16
CA PRO A 4 -20.81 12.10 9.16
C PRO A 4 -20.41 13.55 8.80
N PRO A 5 -19.30 14.09 9.35
CA PRO A 5 -19.00 15.52 9.27
C PRO A 5 -18.87 16.06 7.84
N HIS A 6 -18.32 15.29 6.91
CA HIS A 6 -18.22 15.68 5.50
C HIS A 6 -19.61 15.85 4.84
N ALA A 7 -20.60 15.03 5.21
CA ALA A 7 -21.95 15.13 4.67
C ALA A 7 -22.69 16.38 5.17
N ARG A 8 -22.41 16.82 6.41
CA ARG A 8 -22.94 18.08 6.95
C ARG A 8 -22.37 19.30 6.21
N ILE A 9 -21.07 19.28 5.89
CA ILE A 9 -20.41 20.34 5.08
C ILE A 9 -20.99 20.38 3.65
N THR A 10 -21.15 19.22 3.01
CA THR A 10 -21.76 19.12 1.67
C THR A 10 -23.19 19.66 1.67
N ALA A 11 -24.01 19.30 2.67
CA ALA A 11 -25.40 19.76 2.77
C ALA A 11 -25.49 21.28 2.98
N ASP A 12 -24.65 21.85 3.84
CA ASP A 12 -24.61 23.30 4.08
C ASP A 12 -24.23 24.09 2.82
N ILE A 13 -23.19 23.68 2.09
CA ILE A 13 -22.80 24.37 0.84
C ILE A 13 -23.91 24.27 -0.21
N LYS A 14 -24.56 23.10 -0.36
CA LYS A 14 -25.73 22.96 -1.24
C LYS A 14 -26.86 23.90 -0.84
N GLN A 15 -27.15 24.01 0.45
CA GLN A 15 -28.19 24.90 0.96
C GLN A 15 -27.86 26.37 0.68
N ARG A 16 -26.59 26.78 0.87
CA ARG A 16 -26.13 28.14 0.54
C ARG A 16 -26.25 28.47 -0.94
N VAL A 17 -26.02 27.49 -1.82
CA VAL A 17 -26.23 27.66 -3.26
C VAL A 17 -27.73 27.74 -3.59
N ALA A 18 -28.55 26.86 -3.01
CA ALA A 18 -29.99 26.82 -3.22
C ALA A 18 -30.70 28.11 -2.76
N ASP A 19 -30.29 28.67 -1.62
CA ASP A 19 -30.83 29.89 -1.05
C ASP A 19 -30.19 31.17 -1.62
N GLY A 20 -29.26 31.04 -2.60
CA GLY A 20 -28.62 32.16 -3.28
C GLY A 20 -27.57 32.93 -2.47
N ARG A 21 -27.12 32.39 -1.33
CA ARG A 21 -26.02 32.92 -0.51
C ARG A 21 -24.64 32.69 -1.11
N LEU A 22 -24.52 31.68 -1.97
CA LEU A 22 -23.35 31.46 -2.82
C LEU A 22 -23.84 31.43 -4.28
N ARG A 23 -23.45 32.44 -5.05
CA ARG A 23 -23.89 32.60 -6.44
C ARG A 23 -23.01 31.79 -7.39
N PRO A 24 -23.52 31.42 -8.57
CA PRO A 24 -22.67 30.79 -9.58
C PRO A 24 -21.45 31.64 -9.95
N GLY A 25 -20.29 31.01 -10.05
CA GLY A 25 -18.98 31.67 -10.22
C GLY A 25 -18.39 32.23 -8.91
N GLU A 26 -19.13 32.24 -7.80
CA GLU A 26 -18.63 32.72 -6.52
C GLU A 26 -17.74 31.65 -5.85
N ARG A 27 -16.66 32.11 -5.22
CA ARG A 27 -15.69 31.24 -4.57
C ARG A 27 -16.28 30.60 -3.32
N VAL A 28 -16.25 29.27 -3.25
CA VAL A 28 -16.60 28.55 -2.03
C VAL A 28 -15.41 28.57 -1.05
N PRO A 29 -15.66 28.44 0.27
CA PRO A 29 -14.59 28.41 1.26
C PRO A 29 -13.56 27.32 0.95
N SER A 30 -12.28 27.65 1.07
CA SER A 30 -11.19 26.71 0.80
C SER A 30 -11.20 25.52 1.76
N THR A 31 -10.53 24.42 1.40
CA THR A 31 -10.38 23.24 2.27
C THR A 31 -9.90 23.58 3.68
N ARG A 32 -8.93 24.50 3.81
CA ARG A 32 -8.39 24.94 5.10
C ARG A 32 -9.39 25.79 5.89
N GLN A 33 -10.20 26.59 5.20
CA GLN A 33 -11.25 27.39 5.82
C GLN A 33 -12.38 26.47 6.33
N LEU A 34 -12.84 25.53 5.52
CA LEU A 34 -13.85 24.55 5.90
C LEU A 34 -13.41 23.68 7.09
N ALA A 35 -12.15 23.23 7.09
CA ALA A 35 -11.59 22.46 8.21
C ALA A 35 -11.62 23.24 9.52
N ARG A 36 -11.32 24.54 9.48
CA ARG A 36 -11.36 25.43 10.66
C ARG A 36 -12.79 25.72 11.09
N ASP A 37 -13.66 26.13 10.17
CA ASP A 37 -15.03 26.55 10.45
C ASP A 37 -15.88 25.41 11.02
N TRP A 38 -15.62 24.17 10.60
CA TRP A 38 -16.35 22.99 11.04
C TRP A 38 -15.62 22.17 12.10
N ASN A 39 -14.42 22.59 12.52
CA ASN A 39 -13.54 21.85 13.43
C ASN A 39 -13.35 20.37 13.02
N VAL A 40 -12.96 20.15 11.76
CA VAL A 40 -12.73 18.80 11.18
C VAL A 40 -11.32 18.70 10.59
N ALA A 41 -10.84 17.46 10.39
CA ALA A 41 -9.59 17.21 9.69
C ALA A 41 -9.63 17.76 8.23
N LEU A 42 -8.46 18.20 7.72
CA LEU A 42 -8.31 18.69 6.34
C LEU A 42 -8.81 17.68 5.30
N ALA A 43 -8.57 16.38 5.53
CA ALA A 43 -9.05 15.30 4.67
C ALA A 43 -10.58 15.23 4.61
N THR A 44 -11.27 15.49 5.72
CA THR A 44 -12.74 15.51 5.79
C THR A 44 -13.33 16.70 5.03
N ALA A 45 -12.72 17.87 5.14
CA ALA A 45 -13.10 19.06 4.37
C ALA A 45 -12.81 18.88 2.86
N ALA A 46 -11.69 18.24 2.52
CA ALA A 46 -11.34 17.92 1.13
C ALA A 46 -12.37 16.94 0.53
N LYS A 47 -12.74 15.90 1.29
CA LYS A 47 -13.77 14.92 0.90
C LYS A 47 -15.13 15.59 0.62
N ALA A 48 -15.53 16.59 1.41
CA ALA A 48 -16.77 17.35 1.17
C ALA A 48 -16.73 18.13 -0.16
N LEU A 49 -15.64 18.85 -0.45
CA LEU A 49 -15.48 19.57 -1.73
C LEU A 49 -15.43 18.62 -2.93
N THR A 50 -14.78 17.45 -2.80
CA THR A 50 -14.75 16.43 -3.84
C THR A 50 -16.16 15.88 -4.14
N LEU A 51 -16.99 15.67 -3.12
CA LEU A 51 -18.37 15.23 -3.31
C LEU A 51 -19.22 16.29 -4.02
N LEU A 52 -19.11 17.56 -3.61
CA LEU A 52 -19.79 18.68 -4.27
C LEU A 52 -19.38 18.83 -5.74
N ALA A 53 -18.11 18.61 -6.06
CA ALA A 53 -17.61 18.66 -7.43
C ALA A 53 -18.16 17.50 -8.28
N ARG A 54 -18.24 16.28 -7.72
CA ARG A 54 -18.84 15.12 -8.38
C ARG A 54 -20.33 15.33 -8.69
N GLU A 55 -21.04 16.03 -7.82
CA GLU A 55 -22.46 16.34 -7.98
C GLU A 55 -22.70 17.59 -8.85
N GLY A 56 -21.64 18.22 -9.36
CA GLY A 56 -21.74 19.40 -10.22
C GLY A 56 -22.19 20.67 -9.50
N VAL A 57 -22.08 20.72 -8.16
CA VAL A 57 -22.43 21.90 -7.35
C VAL A 57 -21.29 22.92 -7.37
N VAL A 58 -20.04 22.46 -7.47
CA VAL A 58 -18.84 23.31 -7.52
C VAL A 58 -17.85 22.84 -8.58
N VAL A 59 -16.99 23.74 -9.04
CA VAL A 59 -15.92 23.48 -10.03
C VAL A 59 -14.62 24.08 -9.51
N ALA A 60 -13.49 23.40 -9.74
CA ALA A 60 -12.17 23.94 -9.42
C ALA A 60 -11.65 24.81 -10.57
N GLU A 61 -11.44 26.11 -10.30
CA GLU A 61 -10.85 27.03 -11.26
C GLU A 61 -9.37 27.34 -10.95
N PRO A 62 -8.47 27.20 -11.93
CA PRO A 62 -7.05 27.54 -11.76
C PRO A 62 -6.88 28.99 -11.31
N ARG A 63 -6.06 29.22 -10.27
CA ARG A 63 -5.74 30.53 -9.65
C ARG A 63 -6.88 31.22 -8.88
N VAL A 64 -8.12 30.75 -8.99
CA VAL A 64 -9.29 31.31 -8.29
C VAL A 64 -9.71 30.43 -7.11
N GLY A 65 -9.53 29.11 -7.20
CA GLY A 65 -9.97 28.13 -6.20
C GLY A 65 -11.27 27.44 -6.61
N THR A 66 -11.97 26.82 -5.67
CA THR A 66 -13.26 26.17 -5.95
C THR A 66 -14.37 27.23 -6.01
N VAL A 67 -15.21 27.21 -7.05
CA VAL A 67 -16.34 28.14 -7.27
C VAL A 67 -17.64 27.37 -7.47
N VAL A 68 -18.80 28.01 -7.27
CA VAL A 68 -20.12 27.40 -7.53
C VAL A 68 -20.35 27.25 -9.05
N ALA A 69 -20.89 26.11 -9.48
CA ALA A 69 -21.13 25.83 -10.89
C ALA A 69 -22.24 26.71 -11.52
N GLU A 70 -22.08 27.10 -12.78
CA GLU A 70 -22.99 28.02 -13.51
C GLU A 70 -24.41 27.49 -13.77
N ARG A 71 -24.65 26.17 -13.77
CA ARG A 71 -25.98 25.54 -13.87
C ARG A 71 -25.94 24.05 -13.46
N PRO A 72 -26.92 23.51 -12.74
CA PRO A 72 -27.07 22.08 -12.56
C PRO A 72 -27.71 21.45 -13.80
N GLY A 73 -27.01 20.49 -14.42
CA GLY A 73 -27.58 19.57 -15.41
C GLY A 73 -27.16 19.83 -16.86
N THR A 74 -26.13 19.12 -17.31
CA THR A 74 -26.03 18.25 -18.51
C THR A 74 -24.53 17.93 -18.70
N PRO A 75 -24.11 16.67 -18.91
CA PRO A 75 -22.70 16.35 -19.14
C PRO A 75 -22.22 17.07 -20.41
N ALA A 76 -21.31 18.04 -20.26
CA ALA A 76 -20.75 18.73 -21.40
C ALA A 76 -19.97 17.72 -22.27
N LYS A 77 -20.38 17.59 -23.54
CA LYS A 77 -19.62 16.88 -24.58
C LYS A 77 -18.16 17.36 -24.57
N PRO A 78 -17.15 16.47 -24.56
CA PRO A 78 -15.76 16.89 -24.55
C PRO A 78 -15.44 17.57 -25.89
N ARG A 79 -15.17 18.88 -25.85
CA ARG A 79 -14.53 19.60 -26.96
C ARG A 79 -13.04 19.21 -26.98
N PRO A 80 -12.44 19.01 -28.16
CA PRO A 80 -11.04 18.63 -28.26
C PRO A 80 -10.15 19.84 -27.98
N GLY A 81 -9.22 19.67 -27.04
CA GLY A 81 -8.01 20.48 -26.92
C GLY A 81 -8.07 21.63 -25.91
N THR A 82 -7.63 21.36 -24.67
CA THR A 82 -6.83 22.29 -23.84
C THR A 82 -6.10 21.48 -22.76
N THR A 83 -4.81 21.18 -22.98
CA THR A 83 -3.68 21.18 -22.01
C THR A 83 -3.78 20.54 -20.61
N ALA A 84 -4.90 19.93 -20.23
CA ALA A 84 -5.09 19.13 -19.01
C ALA A 84 -4.81 17.63 -19.22
N GLU A 85 -4.62 17.21 -20.47
CA GLU A 85 -3.76 16.07 -20.80
C GLU A 85 -2.31 16.51 -20.58
N HIS A 86 -1.89 16.66 -19.30
CA HIS A 86 -0.57 16.14 -19.00
C HIS A 86 -0.62 14.70 -19.44
N GLU A 87 0.18 14.34 -20.44
CA GLU A 87 0.15 13.07 -21.13
C GLU A 87 -0.09 11.94 -20.12
N LEU A 88 -1.23 11.27 -20.23
CA LEU A 88 -1.49 10.08 -19.44
C LEU A 88 -0.44 9.07 -19.90
N THR A 89 0.56 8.85 -19.07
CA THR A 89 1.61 7.86 -19.36
C THR A 89 1.38 6.64 -18.50
N ARG A 90 1.81 5.47 -18.97
CA ARG A 90 1.79 4.23 -18.19
C ARG A 90 2.42 4.44 -16.81
N ARG A 91 3.54 5.18 -16.73
CA ARG A 91 4.21 5.51 -15.47
C ARG A 91 3.32 6.28 -14.49
N ARG A 92 2.54 7.26 -14.97
CA ARG A 92 1.60 8.01 -14.12
C ARG A 92 0.43 7.16 -13.64
N VAL A 93 -0.05 6.23 -14.47
CA VAL A 93 -1.08 5.27 -14.08
C VAL A 93 -0.58 4.37 -12.95
N ILE A 94 0.64 3.81 -13.11
CA ILE A 94 1.27 2.96 -12.09
C ILE A 94 1.50 3.73 -10.80
N GLY A 95 2.10 4.92 -10.85
CA GLY A 95 2.37 5.73 -9.66
C GLY A 95 1.10 6.10 -8.89
N ALA A 96 0.03 6.50 -9.58
CA ALA A 96 -1.24 6.79 -8.92
C ALA A 96 -1.90 5.53 -8.31
N ALA A 97 -1.65 4.35 -8.87
CA ALA A 97 -2.14 3.09 -8.34
C ALA A 97 -1.36 2.67 -7.08
N ILE A 98 -0.02 2.82 -7.08
CA ILE A 98 0.83 2.61 -5.90
C ILE A 98 0.40 3.55 -4.78
N GLU A 99 0.22 4.84 -5.06
CA GLU A 99 -0.24 5.81 -4.06
C GLU A 99 -1.61 5.47 -3.44
N ILE A 100 -2.50 4.81 -4.18
CA ILE A 100 -3.78 4.31 -3.64
C ILE A 100 -3.52 3.08 -2.77
N ALA A 101 -2.74 2.12 -3.25
CA ALA A 101 -2.46 0.89 -2.51
C ALA A 101 -1.67 1.13 -1.22
N ASP A 102 -0.72 2.07 -1.21
CA ASP A 102 0.03 2.47 -0.02
C ASP A 102 -0.86 3.15 1.03
N ALA A 103 -1.88 3.90 0.59
CA ALA A 103 -2.72 4.69 1.49
C ALA A 103 -3.98 3.94 1.97
N GLU A 104 -4.55 3.08 1.12
CA GLU A 104 -5.86 2.48 1.30
C GLU A 104 -5.82 0.93 1.21
N GLY A 105 -4.67 0.34 0.88
CA GLY A 105 -4.51 -1.09 0.68
C GLY A 105 -4.90 -1.57 -0.73
N LEU A 106 -4.50 -2.80 -1.08
CA LEU A 106 -4.73 -3.35 -2.41
C LEU A 106 -6.20 -3.62 -2.74
N SER A 107 -7.01 -3.87 -1.71
CA SER A 107 -8.45 -4.15 -1.83
C SER A 107 -9.20 -2.96 -2.43
N GLU A 108 -8.80 -1.74 -2.09
CA GLU A 108 -9.42 -0.50 -2.56
C GLU A 108 -8.97 -0.09 -3.97
N LEU A 109 -7.92 -0.74 -4.50
CA LEU A 109 -7.46 -0.48 -5.85
C LEU A 109 -8.50 -0.91 -6.89
N THR A 110 -9.11 0.08 -7.55
CA THR A 110 -9.99 -0.13 -8.70
C THR A 110 -9.59 0.78 -9.86
N MET A 111 -9.86 0.36 -11.09
CA MET A 111 -9.59 1.20 -12.28
C MET A 111 -10.30 2.56 -12.19
N ARG A 112 -11.48 2.60 -11.56
CA ARG A 112 -12.22 3.85 -11.32
C ARG A 112 -11.54 4.75 -10.28
N ALA A 113 -11.01 4.18 -9.20
CA ALA A 113 -10.26 4.94 -8.20
C ALA A 113 -9.01 5.58 -8.82
N VAL A 114 -8.24 4.81 -9.59
CA VAL A 114 -7.06 5.30 -10.32
C VAL A 114 -7.43 6.42 -11.29
N ALA A 115 -8.52 6.25 -12.06
CA ALA A 115 -8.96 7.26 -13.02
C ALA A 115 -9.41 8.54 -12.31
N GLY A 116 -10.15 8.40 -11.21
CA GLY A 116 -10.59 9.50 -10.36
C GLY A 116 -9.41 10.28 -9.77
N ARG A 117 -8.36 9.59 -9.30
CA ARG A 117 -7.14 10.21 -8.78
C ARG A 117 -6.39 11.00 -9.86
N LEU A 118 -6.37 10.49 -11.09
CA LEU A 118 -5.72 11.12 -12.23
C LEU A 118 -6.56 12.19 -12.94
N GLY A 119 -7.83 12.37 -12.54
CA GLY A 119 -8.78 13.24 -13.25
C GLY A 119 -9.06 12.78 -14.69
N ALA A 120 -8.87 11.49 -14.98
CA ALA A 120 -8.99 10.90 -16.31
C ALA A 120 -10.25 10.04 -16.43
N ALA A 121 -10.67 9.75 -17.67
CA ALA A 121 -11.74 8.77 -17.91
C ALA A 121 -11.20 7.36 -17.67
N THR A 122 -11.97 6.46 -17.04
CA THR A 122 -11.51 5.07 -16.82
C THR A 122 -11.10 4.38 -18.12
N MET A 123 -11.80 4.65 -19.22
CA MET A 123 -11.49 4.11 -20.54
C MET A 123 -10.11 4.54 -21.08
N SER A 124 -9.56 5.70 -20.64
CA SER A 124 -8.22 6.09 -21.07
C SER A 124 -7.11 5.29 -20.40
N LEU A 125 -7.34 4.73 -19.21
CA LEU A 125 -6.36 3.89 -18.51
C LEU A 125 -6.06 2.59 -19.27
N TYR A 126 -7.10 1.98 -19.87
CA TYR A 126 -6.97 0.72 -20.60
C TYR A 126 -6.10 0.79 -21.86
N ARG A 127 -5.76 2.00 -22.33
CA ARG A 127 -4.75 2.17 -23.39
C ARG A 127 -3.32 1.94 -22.88
N HIS A 128 -3.12 2.02 -21.57
CA HIS A 128 -1.82 1.91 -20.93
C HIS A 128 -1.64 0.57 -20.20
N VAL A 129 -2.73 -0.02 -19.70
CA VAL A 129 -2.70 -1.29 -18.95
C VAL A 129 -3.83 -2.20 -19.38
N GLY A 130 -3.58 -3.50 -19.40
CA GLY A 130 -4.53 -4.53 -19.84
C GLY A 130 -5.68 -4.79 -18.86
N GLY A 131 -5.60 -4.28 -17.62
CA GLY A 131 -6.61 -4.46 -16.59
C GLY A 131 -6.04 -4.25 -15.20
N LYS A 132 -6.83 -4.60 -14.16
CA LYS A 132 -6.39 -4.50 -12.76
C LYS A 132 -5.20 -5.43 -12.50
N ASP A 133 -5.28 -6.69 -12.92
CA ASP A 133 -4.22 -7.67 -12.63
C ASP A 133 -2.90 -7.31 -13.32
N ASP A 134 -2.94 -6.85 -14.58
CA ASP A 134 -1.78 -6.32 -15.30
C ASP A 134 -1.21 -5.07 -14.61
N LEU A 135 -2.08 -4.16 -14.17
CA LEU A 135 -1.66 -2.98 -13.41
C LEU A 135 -0.96 -3.37 -12.11
N VAL A 136 -1.49 -4.35 -11.36
CA VAL A 136 -0.85 -4.82 -10.11
C VAL A 136 0.54 -5.39 -10.39
N MET A 137 0.75 -6.15 -11.46
CA MET A 137 2.08 -6.64 -11.82
C MET A 137 3.05 -5.51 -12.20
N LEU A 138 2.57 -4.52 -12.95
CA LEU A 138 3.37 -3.33 -13.27
C LEU A 138 3.69 -2.50 -12.01
N MET A 139 2.79 -2.48 -11.03
CA MET A 139 3.05 -1.85 -9.73
C MET A 139 4.13 -2.61 -8.95
N VAL A 140 4.08 -3.95 -8.91
CA VAL A 140 5.11 -4.78 -8.26
C VAL A 140 6.48 -4.51 -8.87
N ASP A 141 6.59 -4.51 -10.20
CA ASP A 141 7.86 -4.22 -10.90
C ASP A 141 8.36 -2.80 -10.59
N ALA A 142 7.46 -1.80 -10.59
CA ALA A 142 7.82 -0.43 -10.29
C ALA A 142 8.25 -0.23 -8.84
N ALA A 143 7.57 -0.86 -7.88
CA ALA A 143 7.91 -0.79 -6.47
C ALA A 143 9.27 -1.44 -6.17
N PHE A 144 9.56 -2.62 -6.72
CA PHE A 144 10.90 -3.21 -6.61
C PHE A 144 11.99 -2.36 -7.27
N ALA A 145 11.69 -1.62 -8.34
CA ALA A 145 12.66 -0.75 -9.00
C ALA A 145 13.15 0.42 -8.12
N GLU A 146 12.40 0.78 -7.07
CA GLU A 146 12.84 1.76 -6.06
C GLU A 146 13.92 1.20 -5.12
N PHE A 147 14.03 -0.13 -5.05
CA PHE A 147 14.94 -0.87 -4.19
C PHE A 147 15.86 -1.76 -5.06
N PRO A 148 16.81 -1.16 -5.79
CA PRO A 148 17.69 -1.95 -6.66
C PRO A 148 18.58 -2.89 -5.85
N LEU A 149 18.79 -4.10 -6.37
CA LEU A 149 19.80 -5.01 -5.85
C LEU A 149 21.20 -4.37 -5.93
N PRO A 150 22.13 -4.75 -5.02
CA PRO A 150 23.49 -4.20 -5.02
C PRO A 150 24.18 -4.38 -6.37
N ALA A 151 24.71 -3.27 -6.90
CA ALA A 151 25.49 -3.29 -8.15
C ALA A 151 26.79 -4.09 -7.99
N GLU A 152 27.48 -3.88 -6.87
CA GLU A 152 28.60 -4.70 -6.43
C GLU A 152 28.06 -5.92 -5.69
N ARG A 153 28.20 -7.10 -6.29
CA ARG A 153 27.60 -8.32 -5.78
C ARG A 153 28.55 -9.01 -4.79
N PRO A 154 28.15 -9.27 -3.53
CA PRO A 154 29.00 -9.96 -2.56
C PRO A 154 29.44 -11.33 -3.07
N GLU A 155 30.72 -11.71 -2.95
CA GLU A 155 31.21 -12.99 -3.50
C GLU A 155 30.65 -14.21 -2.77
N GLY A 156 30.45 -14.11 -1.45
CA GLY A 156 29.89 -15.18 -0.63
C GLY A 156 28.39 -15.38 -0.87
N TRP A 157 27.97 -16.64 -0.91
CA TRP A 157 26.56 -16.99 -1.09
C TRP A 157 25.70 -16.41 0.03
N ARG A 158 26.19 -16.44 1.28
CA ARG A 158 25.46 -16.01 2.46
C ARG A 158 25.13 -14.52 2.41
N GLU A 159 26.14 -13.69 2.19
CA GLU A 159 26.01 -12.23 2.07
C GLU A 159 25.13 -11.84 0.88
N ARG A 160 25.21 -12.61 -0.22
CA ARG A 160 24.37 -12.36 -1.39
C ARG A 160 22.90 -12.65 -1.10
N LEU A 161 22.58 -13.79 -0.50
CA LEU A 161 21.20 -14.11 -0.08
C LEU A 161 20.67 -13.09 0.94
N GLU A 162 21.48 -12.72 1.92
CA GLU A 162 21.13 -11.72 2.92
C GLU A 162 20.80 -10.36 2.29
N SER A 163 21.64 -9.87 1.38
CA SER A 163 21.41 -8.61 0.68
C SER A 163 20.11 -8.61 -0.13
N SER A 164 19.81 -9.71 -0.83
CA SER A 164 18.56 -9.86 -1.58
C SER A 164 17.34 -9.87 -0.66
N ALA A 165 17.42 -10.57 0.49
CA ALA A 165 16.36 -10.60 1.48
C ALA A 165 16.11 -9.22 2.11
N ARG A 166 17.17 -8.46 2.42
CA ARG A 166 17.06 -7.10 2.97
C ARG A 166 16.46 -6.10 1.98
N VAL A 167 16.81 -6.20 0.70
CA VAL A 167 16.19 -5.38 -0.37
C VAL A 167 14.70 -5.70 -0.50
N GLN A 168 14.33 -6.98 -0.51
CA GLN A 168 12.92 -7.39 -0.53
C GLN A 168 12.16 -6.89 0.69
N TRP A 169 12.75 -7.03 1.88
CA TRP A 169 12.17 -6.53 3.12
C TRP A 169 11.91 -5.03 3.07
N ALA A 170 12.88 -4.24 2.59
CA ALA A 170 12.72 -2.80 2.43
C ALA A 170 11.58 -2.44 1.46
N ALA A 171 11.47 -3.15 0.34
CA ALA A 171 10.39 -2.95 -0.62
C ALA A 171 9.01 -3.26 -0.02
N TYR A 172 8.86 -4.39 0.67
CA TYR A 172 7.61 -4.73 1.33
C TYR A 172 7.25 -3.77 2.47
N ARG A 173 8.24 -3.25 3.19
CA ARG A 173 8.01 -2.25 4.23
C ARG A 173 7.51 -0.93 3.66
N ALA A 174 8.04 -0.51 2.51
CA ALA A 174 7.59 0.69 1.82
C ALA A 174 6.21 0.50 1.18
N HIS A 175 5.94 -0.71 0.68
CA HIS A 175 4.72 -1.06 -0.07
C HIS A 175 4.09 -2.37 0.46
N PRO A 176 3.41 -2.33 1.63
CA PRO A 176 2.91 -3.53 2.33
C PRO A 176 1.99 -4.41 1.47
N TRP A 177 1.19 -3.79 0.61
CA TRP A 177 0.27 -4.46 -0.32
C TRP A 177 0.95 -5.46 -1.27
N MET A 178 2.27 -5.33 -1.50
CA MET A 178 3.01 -6.22 -2.38
C MET A 178 3.02 -7.66 -1.86
N ALA A 179 3.05 -7.86 -0.53
CA ALA A 179 3.14 -9.19 0.05
C ALA A 179 1.90 -10.06 -0.27
N GLY A 180 0.72 -9.44 -0.38
CA GLY A 180 -0.51 -10.10 -0.82
C GLY A 180 -0.64 -10.24 -2.35
N ALA A 181 0.13 -9.49 -3.12
CA ALA A 181 0.01 -9.41 -4.59
C ALA A 181 0.79 -10.49 -5.36
N THR A 182 1.71 -11.20 -4.70
CA THR A 182 2.65 -12.13 -5.37
C THR A 182 2.46 -13.58 -4.90
N PRO A 183 1.64 -14.41 -5.57
CA PRO A 183 1.42 -15.79 -5.14
C PRO A 183 2.68 -16.65 -5.30
N LEU A 184 3.11 -17.32 -4.23
CA LEU A 184 4.30 -18.18 -4.24
C LEU A 184 4.21 -19.34 -5.24
N THR A 185 3.02 -19.91 -5.40
CA THR A 185 2.78 -21.14 -6.18
C THR A 185 2.39 -20.88 -7.63
N ARG A 186 2.23 -19.62 -8.03
CA ARG A 186 1.87 -19.23 -9.40
C ARG A 186 2.88 -18.22 -9.92
N PRO A 187 3.80 -18.63 -10.80
CA PRO A 187 4.75 -17.71 -11.40
C PRO A 187 4.03 -16.53 -12.04
N VAL A 188 4.42 -15.33 -11.63
CA VAL A 188 3.93 -14.09 -12.22
C VAL A 188 4.97 -13.53 -13.18
N PRO A 189 4.56 -12.93 -14.32
CA PRO A 189 5.49 -12.37 -15.30
C PRO A 189 6.03 -11.02 -14.81
N SER A 190 6.88 -11.03 -13.79
CA SER A 190 7.54 -9.85 -13.21
C SER A 190 9.04 -9.88 -13.51
N ALA A 191 9.54 -8.79 -14.09
CA ALA A 191 10.96 -8.65 -14.38
C ALA A 191 11.78 -8.50 -13.08
N ALA A 192 11.24 -7.79 -12.10
CA ALA A 192 11.89 -7.60 -10.81
C ALA A 192 12.06 -8.93 -10.05
N LEU A 193 11.00 -9.72 -9.93
CA LEU A 193 11.05 -11.02 -9.23
C LEU A 193 12.03 -11.99 -9.91
N LEU A 194 12.10 -11.96 -11.24
CA LEU A 194 13.09 -12.74 -11.98
C LEU A 194 14.52 -12.27 -11.68
N GLN A 195 14.78 -10.97 -11.61
CA GLN A 195 16.10 -10.43 -11.24
C GLN A 195 16.52 -10.83 -9.83
N HIS A 196 15.60 -10.78 -8.86
CA HIS A 196 15.86 -11.27 -7.49
C HIS A 196 16.19 -12.75 -7.46
N SER A 197 15.47 -13.56 -8.24
CA SER A 197 15.73 -15.00 -8.35
C SER A 197 17.09 -15.28 -8.98
N GLU A 198 17.41 -14.59 -10.07
CA GLU A 198 18.71 -14.71 -10.77
C GLU A 198 19.88 -14.34 -9.85
N PHE A 199 19.76 -13.22 -9.12
CA PHE A 199 20.78 -12.74 -8.20
C PHE A 199 21.12 -13.77 -7.10
N VAL A 200 20.11 -14.47 -6.59
CA VAL A 200 20.30 -15.56 -5.61
C VAL A 200 20.85 -16.81 -6.29
N LEU A 201 20.31 -17.20 -7.45
CA LEU A 201 20.76 -18.39 -8.17
C LEU A 201 22.23 -18.31 -8.57
N GLU A 202 22.70 -17.16 -9.06
CA GLU A 202 24.10 -16.91 -9.35
C GLU A 202 25.01 -17.18 -8.14
N ALA A 203 24.59 -16.76 -6.94
CA ALA A 203 25.33 -17.03 -5.70
C ALA A 203 25.49 -18.53 -5.44
N LEU A 204 24.43 -19.29 -5.76
CA LEU A 204 24.36 -20.72 -5.52
C LEU A 204 25.03 -21.55 -6.64
N GLN A 205 25.38 -20.96 -7.79
CA GLN A 205 26.00 -21.69 -8.91
C GLN A 205 27.34 -22.32 -8.52
N ALA A 206 28.14 -21.63 -7.70
CA ALA A 206 29.44 -22.09 -7.23
C ALA A 206 29.35 -23.16 -6.11
N THR A 207 28.13 -23.46 -5.64
CA THR A 207 27.90 -24.46 -4.58
C THR A 207 27.67 -25.85 -5.16
N GLY A 208 27.85 -26.88 -4.33
CA GLY A 208 27.59 -28.28 -4.69
C GLY A 208 26.12 -28.66 -4.84
N LEU A 209 25.18 -27.73 -4.69
CA LEU A 209 23.74 -28.00 -4.72
C LEU A 209 23.25 -28.36 -6.14
N ASP A 210 22.29 -29.29 -6.23
CA ASP A 210 21.56 -29.56 -7.47
C ASP A 210 20.55 -28.45 -7.79
N ALA A 211 20.05 -28.44 -9.04
CA ALA A 211 19.15 -27.40 -9.52
C ALA A 211 17.83 -27.32 -8.75
N GLY A 212 17.27 -28.45 -8.32
CA GLY A 212 16.03 -28.48 -7.54
C GLY A 212 16.24 -27.87 -6.17
N THR A 213 17.33 -28.24 -5.49
CA THR A 213 17.70 -27.67 -4.19
C THR A 213 17.96 -26.16 -4.28
N ARG A 214 18.66 -25.69 -5.32
CA ARG A 214 18.88 -24.25 -5.55
C ARG A 214 17.57 -23.47 -5.68
N MET A 215 16.60 -24.01 -6.42
CA MET A 215 15.28 -23.39 -6.54
C MET A 215 14.51 -23.40 -5.22
N TYR A 216 14.60 -24.46 -4.42
CA TYR A 216 14.01 -24.47 -3.09
C TYR A 216 14.63 -23.40 -2.19
N VAL A 217 15.93 -23.14 -2.26
CA VAL A 217 16.57 -22.06 -1.50
C VAL A 217 16.02 -20.69 -1.91
N VAL A 218 15.86 -20.42 -3.21
CA VAL A 218 15.26 -19.16 -3.71
C VAL A 218 13.84 -18.99 -3.18
N ILE A 219 13.01 -20.03 -3.34
CA ILE A 219 11.61 -20.03 -2.89
C ILE A 219 11.53 -19.87 -1.37
N LEU A 220 12.41 -20.52 -0.62
CA LEU A 220 12.44 -20.48 0.83
C LEU A 220 12.75 -19.09 1.35
N ILE A 221 13.81 -18.44 0.85
CA ILE A 221 14.16 -17.05 1.20
C ILE A 221 12.99 -16.13 0.87
N TYR A 222 12.48 -16.20 -0.34
CA TYR A 222 11.37 -15.35 -0.79
C TYR A 222 10.13 -15.54 0.09
N SER A 223 9.73 -16.80 0.34
CA SER A 223 8.55 -17.13 1.14
C SER A 223 8.67 -16.69 2.60
N PHE A 224 9.88 -16.75 3.17
CA PHE A 224 10.15 -16.25 4.51
C PHE A 224 9.94 -14.74 4.57
N VAL A 225 10.60 -13.97 3.69
CA VAL A 225 10.50 -12.50 3.69
C VAL A 225 9.05 -12.07 3.43
N GLN A 226 8.41 -12.65 2.41
CA GLN A 226 7.01 -12.37 2.08
C GLN A 226 6.07 -12.74 3.23
N GLY A 227 6.30 -13.87 3.91
CA GLY A 227 5.45 -14.34 5.01
C GLY A 227 5.48 -13.41 6.22
N VAL A 228 6.68 -12.94 6.61
CA VAL A 228 6.81 -11.92 7.67
C VAL A 228 6.18 -10.60 7.20
N ALA A 229 6.46 -10.18 5.97
CA ALA A 229 5.98 -8.92 5.41
C ALA A 229 4.45 -8.85 5.27
N ALA A 230 3.78 -9.98 5.00
CA ALA A 230 2.33 -10.05 4.87
C ALA A 230 1.59 -9.57 6.14
N HIS A 231 2.25 -9.66 7.30
CA HIS A 231 1.68 -9.20 8.56
C HIS A 231 1.63 -7.67 8.66
N ILE A 232 2.49 -6.94 7.92
CA ILE A 232 2.47 -5.47 7.88
C ILE A 232 1.13 -4.97 7.31
N GLU A 233 0.69 -5.56 6.19
CA GLU A 233 -0.59 -5.17 5.57
C GLU A 233 -1.78 -5.59 6.46
N LEU A 234 -1.74 -6.78 7.05
CA LEU A 234 -2.79 -7.26 7.96
C LEU A 234 -2.93 -6.36 9.20
N GLU A 235 -1.82 -5.92 9.78
CA GLU A 235 -1.79 -4.99 10.91
C GLU A 235 -2.40 -3.64 10.52
N GLN A 236 -2.02 -3.08 9.37
CA GLN A 236 -2.60 -1.83 8.87
C GLN A 236 -4.11 -1.94 8.63
N GLN A 237 -4.56 -3.05 8.06
CA GLN A 237 -5.99 -3.32 7.85
C GLN A 237 -6.75 -3.46 9.17
N ALA A 238 -6.19 -4.18 10.15
CA ALA A 238 -6.77 -4.34 11.47
C ALA A 238 -6.92 -2.98 12.18
N ARG A 239 -5.85 -2.17 12.19
CA ARG A 239 -5.86 -0.81 12.77
C ARG A 239 -6.86 0.10 12.06
N ALA A 240 -6.94 0.04 10.74
CA ALA A 240 -7.91 0.83 9.98
C ALA A 240 -9.36 0.44 10.28
N ALA A 241 -9.62 -0.85 10.55
CA ALA A 241 -10.96 -1.36 10.85
C ALA A 241 -11.39 -1.11 12.30
N THR A 242 -10.49 -1.25 13.27
CA THR A 242 -10.80 -1.14 14.71
C THR A 242 -10.53 0.26 15.27
N GLY A 243 -9.60 1.00 14.69
CA GLY A 243 -9.08 2.27 15.23
C GLY A 243 -8.17 2.10 16.45
N VAL A 244 -7.74 0.88 16.75
CA VAL A 244 -6.97 0.51 17.94
C VAL A 244 -5.57 0.10 17.51
N THR A 245 -4.54 0.58 18.20
CA THR A 245 -3.13 0.17 17.99
C THR A 245 -2.88 -1.24 18.52
N ASP A 246 -1.77 -1.88 18.12
CA ASP A 246 -1.52 -3.27 18.54
C ASP A 246 -1.20 -3.34 20.03
N GLU A 247 -0.52 -2.33 20.57
CA GLU A 247 -0.26 -2.22 22.00
C GLU A 247 -1.56 -2.13 22.79
N GLU A 248 -2.47 -1.22 22.40
CA GLU A 248 -3.80 -1.10 23.01
C GLU A 248 -4.62 -2.38 22.85
N TRP A 249 -4.53 -3.04 21.69
CA TRP A 249 -5.17 -4.32 21.46
C TRP A 249 -4.65 -5.38 22.43
N MET A 250 -3.33 -5.49 22.60
CA MET A 250 -2.70 -6.45 23.51
C MET A 250 -3.02 -6.15 24.98
N THR A 251 -3.04 -4.89 25.39
CA THR A 251 -3.51 -4.48 26.73
C THR A 251 -4.97 -4.91 26.95
N GLY A 252 -5.82 -4.82 25.91
CA GLY A 252 -7.20 -5.32 25.96
C GLY A 252 -7.34 -6.84 26.14
N GLN A 253 -6.26 -7.62 25.94
CA GLN A 253 -6.27 -9.10 26.01
C GLN A 253 -5.75 -9.66 27.34
N GLU A 254 -5.59 -8.86 28.39
CA GLU A 254 -5.08 -9.31 29.70
C GLU A 254 -5.82 -10.52 30.27
N GLU A 255 -7.15 -10.56 30.16
CA GLU A 255 -7.95 -11.68 30.68
C GLU A 255 -7.71 -12.97 29.89
N PHE A 256 -7.60 -12.86 28.56
CA PHE A 256 -7.22 -13.98 27.70
C PHE A 256 -5.83 -14.50 28.06
N LEU A 257 -4.83 -13.62 28.19
CA LEU A 257 -3.47 -13.99 28.56
C LEU A 257 -3.42 -14.66 29.95
N ARG A 258 -4.21 -14.18 30.91
CA ARG A 258 -4.36 -14.83 32.23
C ARG A 258 -4.93 -16.25 32.10
N GLY A 259 -5.92 -16.45 31.24
CA GLY A 259 -6.48 -17.76 30.92
C GLY A 259 -5.47 -18.69 30.26
N VAL A 260 -4.64 -18.17 29.34
CA VAL A 260 -3.56 -18.94 28.71
C VAL A 260 -2.51 -19.34 29.75
N LYS A 261 -2.08 -18.43 30.63
CA LYS A 261 -1.14 -18.76 31.72
C LYS A 261 -1.66 -19.89 32.62
N ALA A 262 -2.97 -19.91 32.89
CA ALA A 262 -3.59 -20.93 33.74
C ALA A 262 -3.70 -22.31 33.07
N THR A 263 -3.75 -22.38 31.74
CA THR A 263 -4.08 -23.61 30.99
C THR A 263 -2.93 -24.15 30.14
N SER A 264 -1.89 -23.34 29.88
CA SER A 264 -0.82 -23.64 28.94
C SER A 264 0.56 -23.46 29.59
N PRO A 265 1.10 -24.49 30.27
CA PRO A 265 2.32 -24.37 31.09
C PRO A 265 3.56 -23.88 30.33
N ALA A 266 3.75 -24.33 29.08
CA ALA A 266 4.89 -23.89 28.26
C ALA A 266 4.82 -22.40 27.93
N PHE A 267 3.62 -21.90 27.61
CA PHE A 267 3.41 -20.47 27.33
C PHE A 267 3.47 -19.63 28.60
N ALA A 268 3.01 -20.17 29.72
CA ALA A 268 3.09 -19.53 31.03
C ALA A 268 4.55 -19.26 31.43
N GLY A 269 5.43 -20.26 31.33
CA GLY A 269 6.86 -20.08 31.62
C GLY A 269 7.51 -19.00 30.76
N VAL A 270 7.22 -19.01 29.45
CA VAL A 270 7.73 -18.00 28.52
C VAL A 270 7.21 -16.59 28.84
N LEU A 271 5.92 -16.43 29.14
CA LEU A 271 5.35 -15.12 29.50
C LEU A 271 5.86 -14.59 30.84
N ASP A 272 6.23 -15.47 31.77
CA ASP A 272 6.79 -15.06 33.06
C ASP A 272 8.26 -14.61 32.93
N GLU A 273 9.02 -15.22 32.01
CA GLU A 273 10.40 -14.83 31.69
C GLU A 273 10.51 -13.59 30.80
N LEU A 274 9.64 -13.47 29.78
CA LEU A 274 9.68 -12.39 28.79
C LEU A 274 9.27 -11.03 29.36
N GLY A 275 8.38 -10.99 30.36
CA GLY A 275 7.76 -9.74 30.80
C GLY A 275 6.91 -9.10 29.70
N GLU A 276 7.05 -7.78 29.50
CA GLU A 276 6.44 -7.10 28.35
C GLU A 276 7.20 -7.44 27.06
N PHE A 277 6.58 -8.26 26.21
CA PHE A 277 7.10 -8.60 24.89
C PHE A 277 6.38 -7.77 23.83
N ASP A 278 7.14 -6.89 23.17
CA ASP A 278 6.69 -6.17 21.99
C ASP A 278 7.11 -6.92 20.72
N MET A 279 6.12 -7.32 19.91
CA MET A 279 6.36 -8.07 18.69
C MET A 279 6.79 -7.12 17.57
N ASP A 280 8.11 -7.00 17.37
CA ASP A 280 8.71 -6.19 16.33
C ASP A 280 9.02 -7.04 15.08
N LEU A 281 8.36 -6.73 13.96
CA LEU A 281 8.55 -7.44 12.69
C LEU A 281 9.95 -7.25 12.09
N ASP A 282 10.63 -6.11 12.32
CA ASP A 282 12.03 -5.91 11.86
C ASP A 282 12.98 -6.84 12.62
N ARG A 283 12.75 -7.02 13.94
CA ARG A 283 13.51 -7.98 14.75
C ARG A 283 13.23 -9.42 14.35
N LEU A 284 11.95 -9.76 14.11
CA LEU A 284 11.55 -11.09 13.65
C LEU A 284 12.16 -11.43 12.29
N PHE A 285 12.15 -10.48 11.35
CA PHE A 285 12.81 -10.63 10.05
C PHE A 285 14.31 -10.91 10.22
N THR A 286 15.01 -10.10 11.02
CA THR A 286 16.47 -10.24 11.22
C THR A 286 16.80 -11.58 11.86
N PHE A 287 16.14 -11.92 12.97
CA PHE A 287 16.33 -13.19 13.67
C PHE A 287 16.04 -14.41 12.78
N GLY A 288 14.92 -14.38 12.05
CA GLY A 288 14.54 -15.47 11.17
C GLY A 288 15.46 -15.61 9.96
N LEU A 289 15.94 -14.51 9.39
CA LEU A 289 16.88 -14.54 8.27
C LEU A 289 18.23 -15.14 8.70
N GLU A 290 18.78 -14.69 9.83
CA GLU A 290 20.03 -15.25 10.38
C GLU A 290 19.90 -16.74 10.63
N SER A 291 18.82 -17.16 11.29
CA SER A 291 18.52 -18.57 11.57
C SER A 291 18.39 -19.41 10.30
N LEU A 292 17.74 -18.87 9.26
CA LEU A 292 17.57 -19.54 7.98
C LEU A 292 18.92 -19.73 7.26
N LEU A 293 19.74 -18.68 7.23
CA LEU A 293 21.08 -18.71 6.61
C LEU A 293 22.02 -19.67 7.36
N ASP A 294 21.95 -19.72 8.69
CA ASP A 294 22.68 -20.71 9.51
C ASP A 294 22.26 -22.14 9.17
N GLY A 295 20.96 -22.37 9.00
CA GLY A 295 20.43 -23.66 8.53
C GLY A 295 20.96 -24.04 7.14
N LEU A 296 20.96 -23.08 6.20
CA LEU A 296 21.46 -23.30 4.84
C LEU A 296 22.97 -23.53 4.78
N THR A 297 23.74 -22.98 5.72
CA THR A 297 25.20 -23.20 5.80
C THR A 297 25.50 -24.69 5.91
N LYS A 298 24.75 -25.45 6.72
CA LYS A 298 24.91 -26.90 6.87
C LYS A 298 24.61 -27.69 5.60
N LEU A 299 23.81 -27.13 4.70
CA LEU A 299 23.44 -27.75 3.43
C LEU A 299 24.46 -27.41 2.33
N ILE A 300 24.96 -26.17 2.32
CA ILE A 300 25.84 -25.63 1.27
C ILE A 300 27.31 -25.96 1.53
N GLU A 301 27.71 -26.01 2.79
CA GLU A 301 29.07 -26.29 3.25
C GLU A 301 29.10 -27.59 4.08
N PRO A 302 28.78 -28.75 3.47
CA PRO A 302 28.86 -30.02 4.19
C PRO A 302 30.31 -30.31 4.57
N HIS A 303 30.53 -30.64 5.85
CA HIS A 303 31.82 -31.04 6.41
C HIS A 303 32.47 -32.22 5.67
#